data_AF-A0A949ZT90-F1
#
_entry.id   AF-A0A949ZT90-F1
#
_cell.length_a   1.000
_cell.length_b   1.000
_cell.length_c   1.000
_cell.angle_alpha   90.00
_cell.angle_beta   90.00
_cell.angle_gamma   90.00
#
_symmetry.space_group_name_H-M   'P 1'
#
loop_
_entity.id
_entity.type
_entity.pdbx_description
1 polymer ?
#
loop_
_entity_poly.entity_id
_entity_poly.type
_entity_poly.pdbx_seq_one_letter_code
_entity_poly.pdbx_strand_id
1 'polypeptide(L)'
;MSWAALETEPLDVDAGVAAQRARSIGSTLQRVAVPVLRLRNGRAEPLASGALYVFGSSLLLLTCRHVFDDGANAGDLGLPLGESGRILWLREAKPRVLVDPGADLAAVRLGCRRSAGLLRRHWRAAPFDSLGSEARAQIYVLAGFPYAQMRRVGTVLHARPVVVFARGEMEGGHLKLSYRRVARRADGLDIHAPALDGVSGATLWAVVEGDAAAVDCVLQPAAVQSSFKHDGYVRAEPVGAFFRLLQSRLS
;
A
#
# COMPACT_ATOMS: atom_id res chain seq x y z
N MET A 1 -16.74 16.34 -1.82
CA MET A 1 -15.29 16.38 -2.10
C MET A 1 -14.97 15.29 -3.09
N SER A 2 -14.13 15.59 -4.07
CA SER A 2 -13.81 14.67 -5.17
C SER A 2 -12.35 14.24 -5.19
N TRP A 3 -12.08 13.14 -5.87
CA TRP A 3 -10.77 12.51 -6.03
C TRP A 3 -10.48 12.27 -7.52
N ALA A 4 -9.20 12.30 -7.90
CA ALA A 4 -8.75 11.84 -9.21
C ALA A 4 -7.42 11.11 -9.08
N ALA A 5 -7.37 9.87 -9.60
CA ALA A 5 -6.12 9.13 -9.73
C ALA A 5 -5.39 9.58 -11.00
N LEU A 6 -4.07 9.71 -10.91
CA LEU A 6 -3.18 9.95 -12.04
C LEU A 6 -2.34 8.68 -12.29
N GLU A 7 -1.98 8.45 -13.54
CA GLU A 7 -1.07 7.37 -13.90
C GLU A 7 0.36 7.68 -13.44
N THR A 8 1.14 6.60 -13.29
CA THR A 8 2.55 6.65 -12.91
C THR A 8 3.34 5.62 -13.71
N GLU A 9 4.58 5.95 -14.00
CA GLU A 9 5.56 4.99 -14.53
C GLU A 9 6.35 4.39 -13.35
N PRO A 10 6.56 3.06 -13.32
CA PRO A 10 7.32 2.44 -12.27
C PRO A 10 8.78 2.91 -12.23
N LEU A 11 9.34 2.90 -11.03
CA LEU A 11 10.71 3.29 -10.73
C LEU A 11 11.51 2.06 -10.30
N ASP A 12 12.69 1.89 -10.86
CA ASP A 12 13.68 0.89 -10.46
C ASP A 12 14.85 1.59 -9.79
N VAL A 13 15.06 1.31 -8.50
CA VAL A 13 16.16 1.86 -7.71
C VAL A 13 17.45 1.10 -7.98
N ASP A 14 17.39 -0.23 -7.91
CA ASP A 14 18.53 -1.15 -8.11
C ASP A 14 18.12 -2.62 -8.29
N ALA A 15 16.85 -2.89 -8.57
CA ALA A 15 16.33 -4.24 -8.75
C ALA A 15 16.72 -4.83 -10.11
N GLY A 16 16.85 -4.00 -11.16
CA GLY A 16 17.17 -4.43 -12.52
C GLY A 16 15.97 -5.07 -13.24
N VAL A 17 14.76 -4.61 -12.94
CA VAL A 17 13.52 -5.15 -13.51
C VAL A 17 13.30 -4.59 -14.91
N ALA A 18 13.15 -5.47 -15.90
CA ALA A 18 12.87 -5.07 -17.27
C ALA A 18 11.60 -4.19 -17.35
N ALA A 19 11.66 -3.12 -18.15
CA ALA A 19 10.60 -2.10 -18.25
C ALA A 19 9.19 -2.67 -18.46
N GLN A 20 9.04 -3.64 -19.39
CA GLN A 20 7.75 -4.25 -19.68
C GLN A 20 7.17 -4.98 -18.46
N ARG A 21 8.01 -5.70 -17.73
CA ARG A 21 7.64 -6.40 -16.50
C ARG A 21 7.29 -5.41 -15.39
N ALA A 22 8.09 -4.36 -15.23
CA ALA A 22 7.83 -3.28 -14.28
C ALA A 22 6.45 -2.65 -14.52
N ARG A 23 6.10 -2.34 -15.78
CA ARG A 23 4.78 -1.78 -16.15
C ARG A 23 3.63 -2.73 -15.88
N SER A 24 3.79 -4.02 -16.22
CA SER A 24 2.78 -5.04 -15.94
C SER A 24 2.46 -5.14 -14.44
N ILE A 25 3.50 -5.29 -13.61
CA ILE A 25 3.38 -5.31 -12.14
C ILE A 25 2.81 -4.00 -11.62
N GLY A 26 3.31 -2.85 -12.10
CA GLY A 26 2.85 -1.53 -11.69
C GLY A 26 1.36 -1.32 -11.96
N SER A 27 0.87 -1.68 -13.15
CA SER A 27 -0.55 -1.59 -13.50
C SER A 27 -1.44 -2.44 -12.57
N THR A 28 -0.95 -3.61 -12.15
CA THR A 28 -1.63 -4.46 -11.18
C THR A 28 -1.68 -3.80 -9.81
N LEU A 29 -0.53 -3.30 -9.32
CA LEU A 29 -0.41 -2.74 -7.98
C LEU A 29 -1.09 -1.39 -7.81
N GLN A 30 -1.25 -0.60 -8.88
CA GLN A 30 -2.05 0.63 -8.86
C GLN A 30 -3.51 0.38 -8.49
N ARG A 31 -4.04 -0.84 -8.70
CA ARG A 31 -5.39 -1.23 -8.28
C ARG A 31 -5.44 -1.91 -6.91
N VAL A 32 -4.29 -2.21 -6.32
CA VAL A 32 -4.17 -2.90 -5.02
C VAL A 32 -3.78 -1.93 -3.91
N ALA A 33 -2.88 -1.00 -4.20
CA ALA A 33 -2.52 0.08 -3.29
C ALA A 33 -3.70 1.03 -3.16
N VAL A 34 -4.11 1.28 -1.91
CA VAL A 34 -5.24 2.16 -1.59
C VAL A 34 -4.73 3.39 -0.84
N PRO A 35 -5.06 4.61 -1.29
CA PRO A 35 -4.77 5.82 -0.53
C PRO A 35 -5.67 5.88 0.70
N VAL A 36 -5.08 6.19 1.85
CA VAL A 36 -5.79 6.43 3.11
C VAL A 36 -5.77 7.92 3.38
N LEU A 37 -6.95 8.53 3.40
CA LEU A 37 -7.15 9.94 3.67
C LEU A 37 -7.68 10.14 5.09
N ARG A 38 -7.44 11.31 5.67
CA ARG A 38 -8.06 11.75 6.92
C ARG A 38 -9.01 12.91 6.65
N LEU A 39 -10.17 12.94 7.32
CA LEU A 39 -10.99 14.14 7.39
C LEU A 39 -10.43 15.08 8.45
N ARG A 40 -9.88 16.22 8.04
CA ARG A 40 -9.39 17.28 8.95
C ARG A 40 -9.99 18.62 8.55
N ASN A 41 -10.64 19.31 9.50
CA ASN A 41 -11.26 20.62 9.26
C ASN A 41 -12.18 20.64 8.02
N GLY A 42 -12.98 19.58 7.83
CA GLY A 42 -13.88 19.42 6.69
C GLY A 42 -13.20 19.10 5.35
N ARG A 43 -11.89 18.83 5.35
CA ARG A 43 -11.08 18.55 4.16
C ARG A 43 -10.48 17.15 4.21
N ALA A 44 -10.46 16.48 3.07
CA ALA A 44 -9.71 15.25 2.89
C ALA A 44 -8.21 15.55 2.73
N GLU A 45 -7.39 15.07 3.63
CA GLU A 45 -5.94 15.19 3.60
C GLU A 45 -5.31 13.81 3.41
N PRO A 46 -4.24 13.69 2.60
CA PRO A 46 -3.44 12.47 2.58
C PRO A 46 -2.92 12.14 3.98
N LEU A 47 -2.99 10.86 4.34
CA LEU A 47 -2.48 10.39 5.62
C LEU A 47 -1.47 9.26 5.41
N ALA A 48 -1.88 8.24 4.66
CA ALA A 48 -1.17 6.98 4.57
C ALA A 48 -1.56 6.22 3.30
N SER A 49 -1.02 5.02 3.15
CA SER A 49 -1.40 4.03 2.16
C SER A 49 -1.82 2.73 2.85
N GLY A 50 -2.41 1.82 2.07
CA GLY A 50 -2.81 0.50 2.54
C GLY A 50 -3.09 -0.46 1.41
N ALA A 51 -3.52 -1.67 1.75
CA ALA A 51 -4.04 -2.65 0.79
C ALA A 51 -5.25 -3.37 1.37
N LEU A 52 -6.15 -3.81 0.49
CA LEU A 52 -7.37 -4.51 0.91
C LEU A 52 -7.18 -6.02 0.85
N TYR A 53 -7.72 -6.72 1.86
CA TYR A 53 -7.68 -8.18 1.97
C TYR A 53 -9.06 -8.76 2.24
N VAL A 54 -9.40 -9.85 1.57
CA VAL A 54 -10.67 -10.56 1.75
C VAL A 54 -10.49 -11.70 2.74
N PHE A 55 -11.20 -11.65 3.86
CA PHE A 55 -11.27 -12.71 4.87
C PHE A 55 -12.71 -13.20 5.01
N GLY A 56 -13.01 -14.37 4.44
CA GLY A 56 -14.38 -14.87 4.31
C GLY A 56 -15.29 -13.85 3.62
N SER A 57 -16.35 -13.39 4.29
CA SER A 57 -17.24 -12.34 3.79
C SER A 57 -16.82 -10.91 4.19
N SER A 58 -15.73 -10.76 4.95
CA SER A 58 -15.25 -9.48 5.47
C SER A 58 -14.16 -8.90 4.57
N LEU A 59 -14.06 -7.57 4.57
CA LEU A 59 -12.96 -6.84 3.94
C LEU A 59 -12.12 -6.20 5.03
N LEU A 60 -10.81 -6.33 4.92
CA LEU A 60 -9.82 -5.74 5.80
C LEU A 60 -9.02 -4.70 5.01
N LEU A 61 -8.74 -3.55 5.61
CA LEU A 61 -7.69 -2.64 5.15
C LEU A 61 -6.46 -2.86 6.03
N LEU A 62 -5.37 -3.30 5.44
CA LEU A 62 -4.07 -3.40 6.12
C LEU A 62 -3.30 -2.09 5.93
N THR A 63 -2.74 -1.55 7.01
CA THR A 63 -1.95 -0.30 7.04
C THR A 63 -1.01 -0.31 8.27
N CYS A 64 -0.30 0.80 8.52
CA CYS A 64 0.55 0.94 9.71
C CYS A 64 -0.26 1.32 10.95
N ARG A 65 0.26 1.03 12.15
CA ARG A 65 -0.41 1.34 13.42
C ARG A 65 -0.39 2.84 13.71
N HIS A 66 0.70 3.52 13.40
CA HIS A 66 0.87 4.93 13.72
C HIS A 66 -0.12 5.87 13.02
N VAL A 67 -0.85 5.39 12.01
CA VAL A 67 -2.03 6.08 11.44
C VAL A 67 -3.03 6.48 12.52
N PHE A 68 -3.08 5.76 13.64
CA PHE A 68 -4.02 5.99 14.74
C PHE A 68 -3.40 6.74 15.94
N ASP A 69 -2.10 7.03 15.94
CA ASP A 69 -1.41 7.61 17.12
C ASP A 69 -1.83 9.08 17.37
N ASP A 70 -2.05 9.88 16.31
CA ASP A 70 -2.45 11.30 16.41
C ASP A 70 -3.97 11.50 16.57
N GLY A 71 -4.61 10.62 17.35
CA GLY A 71 -6.05 10.68 17.65
C GLY A 71 -6.96 10.52 16.43
N ALA A 72 -6.45 9.96 15.32
CA ALA A 72 -7.29 9.64 14.18
C ALA A 72 -8.15 8.42 14.53
N ASN A 73 -9.48 8.58 14.57
CA ASN A 73 -10.35 7.44 14.70
C ASN A 73 -10.50 6.76 13.35
N ALA A 74 -10.72 5.44 13.33
CA ALA A 74 -10.97 4.74 12.08
C ALA A 74 -12.17 5.30 11.30
N GLY A 75 -13.16 5.92 11.98
CA GLY A 75 -14.29 6.57 11.33
C GLY A 75 -13.95 7.88 10.59
N ASP A 76 -12.80 8.49 10.88
CA ASP A 76 -12.30 9.70 10.23
C ASP A 76 -11.45 9.40 9.00
N LEU A 77 -11.13 8.12 8.79
CA LEU A 77 -10.43 7.67 7.60
C LEU A 77 -11.37 7.64 6.40
N GLY A 78 -10.83 8.00 5.24
CA GLY A 78 -11.52 7.97 3.95
C GLY A 78 -10.73 7.20 2.93
N LEU A 79 -11.40 6.35 2.18
CA LEU A 79 -10.83 5.62 1.05
C LEU A 79 -11.45 6.13 -0.25
N PRO A 80 -10.68 6.70 -1.17
CA PRO A 80 -11.19 7.09 -2.48
C PRO A 80 -11.80 5.90 -3.22
N LEU A 81 -12.83 6.12 -4.01
CA LEU A 81 -13.54 5.11 -4.78
C LEU A 81 -13.10 5.15 -6.24
N GLY A 82 -11.79 5.03 -6.46
CA GLY A 82 -11.15 5.01 -7.78
C GLY A 82 -11.66 6.13 -8.71
N GLU A 83 -12.05 5.74 -9.92
CA GLU A 83 -12.52 6.64 -10.98
C GLU A 83 -13.87 7.31 -10.71
N SER A 84 -14.66 6.86 -9.72
CA SER A 84 -15.93 7.52 -9.38
C SER A 84 -15.73 8.94 -8.83
N GLY A 85 -14.51 9.27 -8.45
CA GLY A 85 -14.12 10.53 -7.83
C GLY A 85 -14.74 10.74 -6.46
N ARG A 86 -15.39 9.75 -5.84
CA ARG A 86 -15.96 9.85 -4.49
C ARG A 86 -14.98 9.34 -3.44
N ILE A 87 -15.21 9.70 -2.19
CA ILE A 87 -14.50 9.16 -1.03
C ILE A 87 -15.52 8.43 -0.16
N LEU A 88 -15.22 7.18 0.20
CA LEU A 88 -15.96 6.44 1.23
C LEU A 88 -15.34 6.75 2.59
N TRP A 89 -16.09 7.43 3.44
CA TRP A 89 -15.69 7.65 4.84
C TRP A 89 -16.00 6.41 5.67
N LEU A 90 -14.98 5.90 6.36
CA LEU A 90 -15.06 4.61 7.04
C LEU A 90 -16.05 4.59 8.21
N ARG A 91 -16.51 5.74 8.73
CA ARG A 91 -17.64 5.78 9.68
C ARG A 91 -18.87 5.03 9.18
N GLU A 92 -19.13 5.09 7.87
CA GLU A 92 -20.24 4.37 7.22
C GLU A 92 -19.99 2.86 7.13
N ALA A 93 -18.72 2.45 7.23
CA ALA A 93 -18.28 1.07 7.15
C ALA A 93 -18.29 0.34 8.50
N LYS A 94 -18.64 1.02 9.61
CA LYS A 94 -18.60 0.50 11.00
C LYS A 94 -17.22 -0.16 11.28
N PRO A 95 -16.15 0.63 11.26
CA PRO A 95 -14.80 0.10 11.24
C PRO A 95 -14.41 -0.43 12.62
N ARG A 96 -13.73 -1.57 12.65
CA ARG A 96 -13.08 -2.11 13.85
C ARG A 96 -11.58 -2.23 13.60
N VAL A 97 -10.78 -1.59 14.44
CA VAL A 97 -9.32 -1.63 14.35
C VAL A 97 -8.78 -2.82 15.15
N LEU A 98 -7.83 -3.53 14.57
CA LEU A 98 -7.00 -4.54 15.19
C LEU A 98 -5.54 -4.08 15.00
N VAL A 99 -4.79 -3.96 16.09
CA VAL A 99 -3.39 -3.51 16.05
C VAL A 99 -2.47 -4.63 16.52
N ASP A 100 -1.28 -4.67 15.94
CA ASP A 100 -0.19 -5.48 16.50
C ASP A 100 0.39 -4.76 17.73
N PRO A 101 0.51 -5.44 18.88
CA PRO A 101 1.11 -4.84 20.08
C PRO A 101 2.62 -4.63 19.95
N GLY A 102 3.31 -5.47 19.17
CA GLY A 102 4.77 -5.49 19.03
C GLY A 102 5.30 -4.82 17.77
N ALA A 103 4.45 -4.63 16.74
CA ALA A 103 4.85 -4.04 15.46
C ALA A 103 3.97 -2.84 15.07
N ASP A 104 4.47 -2.02 14.14
CA ASP A 104 3.73 -0.89 13.55
C ASP A 104 2.75 -1.37 12.46
N LEU A 105 1.83 -2.26 12.85
CA LEU A 105 0.86 -2.89 11.96
C LEU A 105 -0.56 -2.73 12.48
N ALA A 106 -1.49 -2.44 11.59
CA ALA A 106 -2.91 -2.37 11.89
C ALA A 106 -3.78 -2.90 10.75
N ALA A 107 -4.90 -3.51 11.10
CA ALA A 107 -5.95 -3.91 10.20
C ALA A 107 -7.28 -3.24 10.60
N VAL A 108 -7.97 -2.64 9.64
CA VAL A 108 -9.32 -2.11 9.82
C VAL A 108 -10.30 -3.06 9.18
N ARG A 109 -11.07 -3.78 10.00
CA ARG A 109 -12.19 -4.61 9.53
C ARG A 109 -13.37 -3.73 9.20
N LEU A 110 -13.90 -3.88 7.98
CA LEU A 110 -15.10 -3.19 7.54
C LEU A 110 -16.33 -4.04 7.84
N GLY A 111 -17.17 -3.59 8.78
CA GLY A 111 -18.36 -4.31 9.23
C GLY A 111 -19.56 -4.20 8.28
N CYS A 112 -19.60 -3.17 7.42
CA CYS A 112 -20.71 -2.96 6.49
C CYS A 112 -20.47 -3.66 5.14
N ARG A 113 -21.30 -4.66 4.80
CA ARG A 113 -21.24 -5.38 3.51
C ARG A 113 -21.39 -4.45 2.30
N ARG A 114 -22.24 -3.42 2.39
CA ARG A 114 -22.45 -2.44 1.32
C ARG A 114 -21.17 -1.66 1.03
N SER A 115 -20.53 -1.13 2.07
CA SER A 115 -19.29 -0.36 1.97
C SER A 115 -18.13 -1.24 1.49
N ALA A 116 -18.01 -2.47 1.99
CA ALA A 116 -17.04 -3.45 1.51
C ALA A 116 -17.24 -3.80 0.02
N GLY A 117 -18.49 -4.04 -0.40
CA GLY A 117 -18.84 -4.30 -1.79
C GLY A 117 -18.53 -3.11 -2.70
N LEU A 118 -18.74 -1.88 -2.22
CA LEU A 118 -18.39 -0.66 -2.96
C LEU A 118 -16.87 -0.56 -3.17
N LEU A 119 -16.06 -0.77 -2.14
CA LEU A 119 -14.60 -0.75 -2.26
C LEU A 119 -14.09 -1.82 -3.24
N ARG A 120 -14.63 -3.04 -3.16
CA ARG A 120 -14.24 -4.15 -4.05
C ARG A 120 -14.55 -3.92 -5.53
N ARG A 121 -15.45 -2.97 -5.86
CA ARG A 121 -15.71 -2.56 -7.25
C ARG A 121 -14.65 -1.61 -7.80
N HIS A 122 -13.96 -0.88 -6.93
CA HIS A 122 -13.00 0.15 -7.32
C HIS A 122 -11.54 -0.26 -7.04
N TRP A 123 -11.33 -1.20 -6.13
CA TRP A 123 -10.01 -1.69 -5.74
C TRP A 123 -9.98 -3.20 -5.73
N ARG A 124 -8.82 -3.75 -6.13
CA ARG A 124 -8.53 -5.18 -6.07
C ARG A 124 -8.09 -5.53 -4.65
N ALA A 125 -8.87 -6.38 -3.99
CA ALA A 125 -8.49 -6.96 -2.72
C ALA A 125 -7.75 -8.28 -2.94
N ALA A 126 -6.67 -8.51 -2.20
CA ALA A 126 -5.95 -9.78 -2.20
C ALA A 126 -6.65 -10.81 -1.28
N PRO A 127 -6.48 -12.11 -1.50
CA PRO A 127 -6.92 -13.13 -0.55
C PRO A 127 -6.21 -12.94 0.79
N PHE A 128 -6.90 -13.09 1.92
CA PHE A 128 -6.26 -12.97 3.25
C PHE A 128 -5.14 -14.00 3.45
N ASP A 129 -5.32 -15.22 2.97
CA ASP A 129 -4.35 -16.32 3.15
C ASP A 129 -3.00 -16.04 2.46
N SER A 130 -2.94 -15.10 1.50
CA SER A 130 -1.67 -14.70 0.89
C SER A 130 -0.73 -13.97 1.85
N LEU A 131 -1.27 -13.38 2.94
CA LEU A 131 -0.47 -12.78 4.02
C LEU A 131 0.32 -13.81 4.84
N GLY A 132 -0.09 -15.08 4.79
CA GLY A 132 0.62 -16.16 5.47
C GLY A 132 1.86 -16.66 4.74
N SER A 133 2.16 -16.13 3.55
CA SER A 133 3.34 -16.57 2.81
C SER A 133 4.63 -16.12 3.49
N GLU A 134 5.60 -17.04 3.58
CA GLU A 134 6.96 -16.77 4.06
C GLU A 134 7.97 -16.65 2.90
N ALA A 135 7.49 -16.42 1.67
CA ALA A 135 8.40 -16.34 0.53
C ALA A 135 9.42 -15.22 0.70
N ARG A 136 10.68 -15.59 0.45
CA ARG A 136 11.80 -14.66 0.38
C ARG A 136 12.06 -14.37 -1.09
N ALA A 137 12.18 -13.08 -1.40
CA ALA A 137 12.59 -12.62 -2.72
C ALA A 137 13.81 -11.72 -2.57
N GLN A 138 14.57 -11.57 -3.64
CA GLN A 138 15.62 -10.55 -3.69
C GLN A 138 15.04 -9.19 -4.11
N ILE A 139 13.95 -9.20 -4.88
CA ILE A 139 13.29 -8.02 -5.42
C ILE A 139 11.94 -7.84 -4.73
N TYR A 140 11.71 -6.62 -4.28
CA TYR A 140 10.45 -6.19 -3.71
C TYR A 140 9.91 -5.00 -4.48
N VAL A 141 8.59 -4.86 -4.48
CA VAL A 141 7.90 -3.71 -5.04
C VAL A 141 7.00 -3.07 -4.01
N LEU A 142 7.18 -1.77 -3.83
CA LEU A 142 6.35 -0.90 -3.01
C LEU A 142 5.39 -0.13 -3.91
N ALA A 143 4.11 -0.14 -3.58
CA ALA A 143 3.12 0.72 -4.23
C ALA A 143 2.29 1.49 -3.20
N GLY A 144 2.23 2.81 -3.35
CA GLY A 144 1.52 3.68 -2.40
C GLY A 144 1.35 5.10 -2.93
N PHE A 145 0.86 6.00 -2.09
CA PHE A 145 0.49 7.37 -2.47
C PHE A 145 1.29 8.39 -1.65
N PRO A 146 2.45 8.84 -2.14
CA PRO A 146 3.25 9.83 -1.43
C PRO A 146 2.59 11.20 -1.47
N TYR A 147 2.61 11.91 -0.34
CA TYR A 147 2.12 13.28 -0.19
C TYR A 147 2.72 14.22 -1.24
N ALA A 148 4.02 14.07 -1.53
CA ALA A 148 4.74 14.86 -2.53
C ALA A 148 4.15 14.74 -3.96
N GLN A 149 3.34 13.70 -4.22
CA GLN A 149 2.67 13.48 -5.51
C GLN A 149 1.15 13.64 -5.43
N MET A 150 0.66 14.28 -4.37
CA MET A 150 -0.74 14.58 -4.15
C MET A 150 -0.95 16.09 -4.16
N ARG A 151 -1.93 16.56 -4.93
CA ARG A 151 -2.21 17.99 -5.08
C ARG A 151 -3.70 18.24 -5.14
N ARG A 152 -4.15 19.26 -4.42
CA ARG A 152 -5.52 19.76 -4.53
C ARG A 152 -5.60 20.79 -5.65
N VAL A 153 -6.60 20.64 -6.51
CA VAL A 153 -6.98 21.62 -7.53
C VAL A 153 -8.48 21.87 -7.38
N GLY A 154 -8.86 23.04 -6.87
CA GLY A 154 -10.24 23.32 -6.47
C GLY A 154 -10.75 22.36 -5.39
N THR A 155 -11.82 21.62 -5.69
CA THR A 155 -12.46 20.66 -4.77
C THR A 155 -11.98 19.21 -4.97
N VAL A 156 -11.10 18.97 -5.95
CA VAL A 156 -10.57 17.66 -6.32
C VAL A 156 -9.18 17.47 -5.70
N LEU A 157 -8.98 16.34 -5.03
CA LEU A 157 -7.65 15.85 -4.65
C LEU A 157 -7.12 14.95 -5.77
N HIS A 158 -6.11 15.42 -6.49
CA HIS A 158 -5.37 14.61 -7.46
C HIS A 158 -4.25 13.87 -6.75
N ALA A 159 -4.06 12.60 -7.11
CA ALA A 159 -2.99 11.81 -6.54
C ALA A 159 -2.39 10.88 -7.59
N ARG A 160 -1.06 10.92 -7.68
CA ARG A 160 -0.29 9.94 -8.44
C ARG A 160 0.30 8.93 -7.47
N PRO A 161 0.11 7.61 -7.68
CA PRO A 161 0.81 6.62 -6.89
C PRO A 161 2.30 6.58 -7.28
N VAL A 162 3.12 6.03 -6.40
CA VAL A 162 4.46 5.59 -6.72
C VAL A 162 4.48 4.07 -6.79
N VAL A 163 5.23 3.51 -7.73
CA VAL A 163 5.57 2.09 -7.79
C VAL A 163 7.09 2.01 -7.82
N VAL A 164 7.70 1.45 -6.78
CA VAL A 164 9.17 1.40 -6.60
C VAL A 164 9.62 -0.04 -6.49
N PHE A 165 10.50 -0.46 -7.39
CA PHE A 165 11.25 -1.70 -7.31
C PHE A 165 12.60 -1.45 -6.67
N ALA A 166 12.96 -2.30 -5.72
CA ALA A 166 14.24 -2.25 -5.04
C ALA A 166 14.64 -3.64 -4.55
N ARG A 167 15.93 -3.83 -4.31
CA ARG A 167 16.41 -4.99 -3.56
C ARG A 167 16.07 -4.86 -2.09
N GLY A 168 15.80 -5.98 -1.44
CA GLY A 168 15.50 -5.99 -0.01
C GLY A 168 16.09 -7.17 0.73
N GLU A 169 16.32 -6.97 2.02
CA GLU A 169 16.83 -7.97 2.95
C GLU A 169 16.24 -7.81 4.35
N MET A 170 16.28 -8.89 5.13
CA MET A 170 15.85 -8.87 6.51
C MET A 170 17.01 -8.40 7.41
N GLU A 171 16.82 -7.31 8.14
CA GLU A 171 17.80 -6.77 9.07
C GLU A 171 17.11 -6.41 10.39
N GLY A 172 17.58 -6.97 11.50
CA GLY A 172 17.06 -6.67 12.83
C GLY A 172 15.56 -6.98 13.00
N GLY A 173 15.03 -7.97 12.28
CA GLY A 173 13.61 -8.33 12.31
C GLY A 173 12.70 -7.52 11.39
N HIS A 174 13.25 -6.57 10.63
CA HIS A 174 12.51 -5.74 9.67
C HIS A 174 12.95 -6.04 8.25
N LEU A 175 12.05 -5.88 7.29
CA LEU A 175 12.42 -5.86 5.88
C LEU A 175 12.94 -4.46 5.55
N LYS A 176 14.16 -4.38 5.01
CA LYS A 176 14.73 -3.14 4.50
C LYS A 176 14.96 -3.25 3.00
N LEU A 177 14.43 -2.28 2.27
CA LEU A 177 14.69 -2.10 0.84
C LEU A 177 15.69 -0.97 0.66
N SER A 178 16.56 -1.08 -0.33
CA SER A 178 17.39 0.05 -0.75
C SER A 178 16.52 1.21 -1.25
N TYR A 179 16.91 2.45 -0.93
CA TYR A 179 16.20 3.62 -1.43
C TYR A 179 17.17 4.77 -1.70
N ARG A 180 17.34 5.13 -2.97
CA ARG A 180 18.35 6.10 -3.43
C ARG A 180 17.68 7.38 -3.93
N ARG A 181 18.47 8.45 -4.01
CA ARG A 181 18.03 9.73 -4.59
C ARG A 181 17.65 9.67 -6.06
N VAL A 182 18.24 8.74 -6.81
CA VAL A 182 18.00 8.56 -8.24
C VAL A 182 17.46 7.17 -8.48
N ALA A 183 16.42 7.08 -9.31
CA ALA A 183 15.85 5.83 -9.77
C ALA A 183 15.65 5.90 -11.29
N ARG A 184 15.78 4.76 -11.96
CA ARG A 184 15.50 4.62 -13.39
C ARG A 184 14.00 4.38 -13.55
N ARG A 185 13.32 5.26 -14.27
CA ARG A 185 11.92 5.08 -14.65
C ARG A 185 11.80 4.06 -15.78
N ALA A 186 10.67 3.37 -15.87
CA ALA A 186 10.47 2.29 -16.86
C ALA A 186 10.52 2.75 -18.33
N ASP A 187 10.44 4.05 -18.62
CA ASP A 187 10.69 4.62 -19.94
C ASP A 187 12.18 4.87 -20.26
N GLY A 188 13.07 4.53 -19.33
CA GLY A 188 14.51 4.66 -19.50
C GLY A 188 15.10 5.96 -18.95
N LEU A 189 14.31 6.85 -18.34
CA LEU A 189 14.83 8.11 -17.80
C LEU A 189 15.28 7.98 -16.34
N ASP A 190 16.44 8.55 -16.00
CA ASP A 190 16.85 8.72 -14.61
C ASP A 190 16.12 9.92 -14.01
N ILE A 191 15.45 9.71 -12.88
CA ILE A 191 14.72 10.76 -12.19
C ILE A 191 15.10 10.80 -10.71
N HIS A 192 14.83 11.94 -10.07
CA HIS A 192 14.83 12.00 -8.62
C HIS A 192 13.69 11.15 -8.05
N ALA A 193 14.04 10.20 -7.19
CA ALA A 193 13.04 9.42 -6.47
C ALA A 193 12.21 10.35 -5.56
N PRO A 194 10.89 10.16 -5.44
CA PRO A 194 10.07 11.05 -4.62
C PRO A 194 10.36 10.86 -3.13
N ALA A 195 10.00 11.85 -2.30
CA ALA A 195 9.83 11.59 -0.87
C ALA A 195 8.65 10.63 -0.68
N LEU A 196 8.75 9.73 0.31
CA LEU A 196 7.74 8.70 0.58
C LEU A 196 6.84 9.03 1.78
N ASP A 197 6.82 10.27 2.24
CA ASP A 197 5.85 10.72 3.25
C ASP A 197 4.42 10.41 2.75
N GLY A 198 3.57 9.82 3.58
CA GLY A 198 2.23 9.35 3.20
C GLY A 198 2.17 7.95 2.56
N VAL A 199 3.31 7.32 2.29
CA VAL A 199 3.36 5.92 1.83
C VAL A 199 3.24 4.92 2.98
N SER A 200 3.40 5.36 4.24
CA SER A 200 3.28 4.51 5.42
C SER A 200 2.01 3.68 5.37
N GLY A 201 2.10 2.39 5.67
CA GLY A 201 1.01 1.44 5.55
C GLY A 201 0.89 0.74 4.18
N ALA A 202 1.62 1.19 3.15
CA ALA A 202 1.68 0.48 1.87
C ALA A 202 2.26 -0.93 2.04
N THR A 203 1.64 -1.92 1.40
CA THR A 203 2.19 -3.28 1.35
C THR A 203 3.40 -3.34 0.40
N LEU A 204 4.47 -3.96 0.87
CA LEU A 204 5.59 -4.40 0.06
C LEU A 204 5.31 -5.81 -0.45
N TRP A 205 5.45 -6.00 -1.75
CA TRP A 205 5.21 -7.28 -2.40
C TRP A 205 6.54 -7.89 -2.81
N ALA A 206 6.80 -9.12 -2.34
CA ALA A 206 7.87 -9.94 -2.86
C ALA A 206 7.56 -10.29 -4.33
N VAL A 207 8.51 -10.02 -5.22
CA VAL A 207 8.45 -10.44 -6.62
C VAL A 207 9.06 -11.83 -6.70
N VAL A 208 8.21 -12.86 -6.63
CA VAL A 208 8.65 -14.25 -6.73
C VAL A 208 8.67 -14.62 -8.21
N GLU A 209 9.86 -14.99 -8.70
CA GLU A 209 10.05 -15.44 -10.07
C GLU A 209 9.18 -16.67 -10.35
N GLY A 210 8.44 -16.62 -11.47
CA GLY A 210 7.86 -17.79 -12.09
C GLY A 210 8.93 -18.54 -12.91
N ASP A 211 8.50 -19.46 -13.76
CA ASP A 211 9.42 -20.14 -14.67
C ASP A 211 10.08 -19.11 -15.63
N ALA A 212 11.39 -19.25 -15.87
CA ALA A 212 12.30 -18.20 -16.33
C ALA A 212 12.01 -17.62 -17.74
N ALA A 213 11.02 -18.16 -18.44
CA ALA A 213 10.60 -17.75 -19.79
C ALA A 213 9.29 -16.92 -19.82
N ALA A 214 8.59 -16.77 -18.70
CA ALA A 214 7.30 -16.08 -18.65
C ALA A 214 7.40 -14.65 -18.08
N VAL A 215 6.53 -13.76 -18.56
CA VAL A 215 6.25 -12.44 -17.92
C VAL A 215 5.54 -12.62 -16.57
N ASP A 216 5.17 -13.86 -16.23
CA ASP A 216 4.39 -14.22 -15.06
C ASP A 216 5.28 -14.27 -13.81
N CYS A 217 5.01 -13.35 -12.89
CA CYS A 217 5.54 -13.40 -11.54
C CYS A 217 4.41 -13.51 -10.53
N VAL A 218 4.68 -14.15 -9.40
CA VAL A 218 3.75 -14.18 -8.28
C VAL A 218 4.11 -13.05 -7.33
N LEU A 219 3.18 -12.11 -7.13
CA LEU A 219 3.31 -11.06 -6.12
C LEU A 219 2.77 -11.57 -4.80
N GLN A 220 3.63 -11.62 -3.78
CA GLN A 220 3.24 -12.08 -2.45
C GLN A 220 3.44 -10.96 -1.42
N PRO A 221 2.43 -10.65 -0.60
CA PRO A 221 2.57 -9.60 0.40
C PRO A 221 3.59 -10.04 1.45
N ALA A 222 4.63 -9.25 1.66
CA ALA A 222 5.75 -9.61 2.53
C ALA A 222 5.81 -8.76 3.80
N ALA A 223 5.56 -7.46 3.65
CA ALA A 223 5.68 -6.49 4.74
C ALA A 223 4.78 -5.28 4.51
N VAL A 224 4.65 -4.42 5.52
CA VAL A 224 3.99 -3.11 5.44
C VAL A 224 5.00 -2.02 5.74
N GLN A 225 5.09 -1.02 4.87
CA GLN A 225 6.02 0.09 5.01
C GLN A 225 5.71 0.91 6.27
N SER A 226 6.71 1.10 7.14
CA SER A 226 6.56 1.86 8.39
C SER A 226 7.34 3.17 8.40
N SER A 227 8.56 3.17 7.86
CA SER A 227 9.37 4.39 7.72
C SER A 227 10.28 4.34 6.49
N PHE A 228 10.87 5.48 6.14
CA PHE A 228 11.89 5.56 5.09
C PHE A 228 12.95 6.59 5.48
N LYS A 229 14.15 6.40 4.95
CA LYS A 229 15.23 7.38 4.94
C LYS A 229 15.66 7.57 3.51
N HIS A 230 15.45 8.76 2.98
CA HIS A 230 15.90 9.11 1.63
C HIS A 230 17.41 8.94 1.52
N ASP A 231 17.89 8.34 0.41
CA ASP A 231 19.29 7.98 0.22
C ASP A 231 19.82 6.97 1.26
N GLY A 232 18.95 6.04 1.65
CA GLY A 232 19.25 4.97 2.58
C GLY A 232 18.33 3.79 2.33
N TYR A 233 17.14 3.82 2.94
CA TYR A 233 16.26 2.64 2.97
C TYR A 233 14.77 2.98 3.01
N VAL A 234 13.95 2.02 2.62
CA VAL A 234 12.57 1.86 3.09
C VAL A 234 12.56 0.75 4.12
N ARG A 235 11.97 0.98 5.30
CA ARG A 235 11.80 -0.01 6.37
C ARG A 235 10.35 -0.45 6.43
N ALA A 236 10.14 -1.74 6.61
CA ALA A 236 8.82 -2.36 6.65
C ALA A 236 8.73 -3.46 7.72
N GLU A 237 7.53 -3.61 8.28
CA GLU A 237 7.19 -4.63 9.26
C GLU A 237 6.68 -5.90 8.54
N PRO A 238 7.33 -7.06 8.72
CA PRO A 238 6.87 -8.31 8.12
C PRO A 238 5.45 -8.68 8.58
N VAL A 239 4.62 -9.16 7.66
CA VAL A 239 3.19 -9.42 7.97
C VAL A 239 2.93 -10.79 8.61
N GLY A 240 3.88 -11.71 8.61
CA GLY A 240 3.64 -13.11 9.01
C GLY A 240 3.16 -13.31 10.45
N ALA A 241 3.75 -12.59 11.42
CA ALA A 241 3.30 -12.64 12.81
C ALA A 241 1.91 -12.01 12.97
N PHE A 242 1.67 -10.90 12.29
CA PHE A 242 0.40 -10.20 12.33
C PHE A 242 -0.73 -10.99 11.65
N PHE A 243 -0.43 -11.71 10.57
CA PHE A 243 -1.36 -12.65 9.93
C PHE A 243 -1.90 -13.67 10.93
N ARG A 244 -1.02 -14.33 11.70
CA ARG A 244 -1.41 -15.30 12.74
C ARG A 244 -2.26 -14.65 13.83
N LEU A 245 -1.89 -13.44 14.27
CA LEU A 245 -2.69 -12.67 15.21
C LEU A 245 -4.09 -12.40 14.65
N LEU A 246 -4.19 -11.88 13.43
CA LEU A 246 -5.46 -11.58 12.79
C LEU A 246 -6.32 -12.84 12.62
N GLN A 247 -5.73 -13.96 12.19
CA GLN A 247 -6.43 -15.23 12.06
C GLN A 247 -7.07 -15.64 13.40
N SER A 248 -6.34 -15.53 14.52
CA SER A 248 -6.88 -15.86 15.85
C SER A 248 -7.98 -14.93 16.35
N ARG A 249 -8.02 -13.68 15.89
CA ARG A 249 -8.97 -12.64 16.33
C ARG A 249 -10.22 -12.55 15.45
N LEU A 250 -10.14 -13.11 14.25
CA LEU A 250 -11.18 -13.04 13.23
C LEU A 250 -11.93 -14.36 13.05
N SER A 251 -11.32 -15.48 13.44
CA SER A 251 -11.99 -16.78 13.61
C SER A 251 -13.00 -16.73 14.74
#